data_AF-A0AAX6HXU2-F1
#
_entry.id   AF-A0AAX6HXU2-F1
#
_cell.length_a   1.000
_cell.length_b   1.000
_cell.length_c   1.000
_cell.angle_alpha   90.00
_cell.angle_beta   90.00
_cell.angle_gamma   90.00
#
_symmetry.space_group_name_H-M   'P 1'
#
loop_
_entity.id
_entity.type
_entity.pdbx_description
1 polymer ?
#
loop_
_entity_poly.entity_id
_entity_poly.type
_entity_poly.pdbx_seq_one_letter_code
_entity_poly.pdbx_strand_id
1 'polypeptide(L)'
;MASDSPLHIAVFPWLAAGHLIPFVELSTRIALLGHRVSFLSTPPNLFRLPSPDSLPPLLRLVPLTPSVQAPVSSTSDLTDSTEHLRPLLRRAYDSLSGPSPTSSPLP
;
A
#
# COMPACT_ATOMS: atom_id res chain seq x y z
N MET A 1 13.67 17.43 27.60
CA MET A 1 12.80 17.42 26.40
C MET A 1 13.15 16.15 25.65
N ALA A 2 12.19 15.25 25.42
CA ALA A 2 12.48 14.01 24.69
C ALA A 2 13.09 14.37 23.34
N SER A 3 14.19 13.71 22.97
CA SER A 3 14.80 13.84 21.65
C SER A 3 13.78 13.39 20.62
N ASP A 4 13.13 14.36 19.96
CA ASP A 4 12.06 14.15 18.98
C ASP A 4 12.65 13.59 17.68
N SER A 5 13.04 12.31 17.76
CA SER A 5 13.71 11.61 16.68
C SER A 5 12.66 11.23 15.65
N PRO A 6 12.90 11.48 14.35
CA PRO A 6 11.90 11.19 13.33
C PRO A 6 11.57 9.70 13.31
N LEU A 7 10.29 9.38 13.56
CA LEU A 7 9.78 8.02 13.46
C LEU A 7 9.73 7.55 12.01
N HIS A 8 9.82 6.23 11.82
CA HIS A 8 9.48 5.57 10.56
C HIS A 8 8.19 4.77 10.73
N ILE A 9 7.14 5.19 10.03
CA ILE A 9 5.78 4.70 10.19
C ILE A 9 5.38 3.92 8.93
N ALA A 10 4.94 2.68 9.11
CA ALA A 10 4.32 1.90 8.05
C ALA A 10 2.80 2.07 8.09
N VAL A 11 2.19 2.38 6.94
CA VAL A 11 0.75 2.53 6.80
C VAL A 11 0.25 1.49 5.81
N PHE A 12 -0.64 0.60 6.28
CA PHE A 12 -1.19 -0.49 5.47
C PHE A 12 -2.72 -0.51 5.57
N PRO A 13 -3.42 0.26 4.71
CA PRO A 13 -4.88 0.31 4.72
C PRO A 13 -5.47 -0.94 4.06
N TRP A 14 -6.77 -1.17 4.33
CA TRP A 14 -7.55 -2.14 3.58
C TRP A 14 -7.66 -1.74 2.10
N LEU A 15 -7.69 -2.71 1.18
CA LEU A 15 -7.61 -2.48 -0.28
C LEU A 15 -8.86 -1.87 -0.93
N ALA A 16 -9.72 -1.19 -0.15
CA ALA A 16 -10.86 -0.48 -0.70
C ALA A 16 -10.53 0.98 -1.02
N ALA A 17 -11.02 1.47 -2.16
CA ALA A 17 -10.79 2.85 -2.60
C ALA A 17 -11.18 3.89 -1.53
N GLY A 18 -12.27 3.63 -0.79
CA GLY A 18 -12.70 4.49 0.32
C GLY A 18 -11.72 4.57 1.49
N HIS A 19 -10.84 3.60 1.68
CA HIS A 19 -9.78 3.64 2.70
C HIS A 19 -8.47 4.20 2.16
N LEU A 20 -8.19 4.13 0.86
CA LEU A 20 -6.90 4.60 0.34
C LEU A 20 -6.73 6.12 0.48
N ILE A 21 -7.72 6.90 0.03
CA ILE A 21 -7.66 8.37 0.04
C ILE A 21 -7.41 8.95 1.45
N PRO A 22 -8.20 8.62 2.50
CA PRO A 22 -7.97 9.19 3.83
C PRO A 22 -6.63 8.78 4.43
N PHE A 23 -6.15 7.57 4.15
CA PHE A 23 -4.85 7.13 4.64
C PHE A 23 -3.68 7.78 3.91
N VAL A 24 -3.82 8.13 2.62
CA VAL A 24 -2.80 8.94 1.92
C VAL A 24 -2.74 10.35 2.49
N GLU A 25 -3.89 10.98 2.72
CA GLU A 25 -3.95 12.31 3.35
C GLU A 25 -3.30 12.30 4.75
N LEU A 26 -3.64 11.29 5.57
CA LEU A 26 -3.01 11.09 6.88
C LEU A 26 -1.49 10.91 6.75
N SER A 27 -1.04 10.07 5.81
CA SER A 27 0.38 9.81 5.57
C SER A 27 1.12 11.07 5.14
N THR A 28 0.50 11.89 4.30
CA THR A 28 1.03 13.19 3.86
C THR A 28 1.23 14.11 5.05
N ARG A 29 0.24 14.23 5.94
CA ARG A 29 0.35 15.09 7.14
C ARG A 29 1.45 14.62 8.08
N ILE A 30 1.55 13.31 8.33
CA ILE A 30 2.62 12.72 9.15
C ILE A 30 3.99 13.00 8.52
N ALA A 31 4.11 12.88 7.20
CA ALA A 31 5.35 13.16 6.49
C ALA A 31 5.75 14.65 6.56
N LEU A 32 4.77 15.57 6.48
CA LEU A 32 4.99 17.00 6.64
C LEU A 32 5.40 17.41 8.07
N LEU A 33 5.07 16.60 9.07
CA LEU A 33 5.57 16.76 10.45
C LEU A 33 7.03 16.28 10.64
N GLY A 34 7.69 15.80 9.57
CA GLY A 34 9.09 15.39 9.61
C GLY A 34 9.29 13.89 9.86
N HIS A 35 8.23 13.08 9.89
CA HIS A 35 8.34 11.63 10.04
C HIS A 35 8.44 10.91 8.70
N ARG A 36 9.13 9.78 8.66
CA ARG A 36 9.20 8.93 7.47
C ARG A 36 7.96 8.06 7.40
N VAL A 37 7.32 7.98 6.24
CA VAL A 37 6.12 7.16 6.04
C VAL A 37 6.31 6.21 4.88
N SER A 38 6.03 4.93 5.10
CA SER A 38 5.93 3.91 4.05
C SER A 38 4.48 3.51 3.88
N PHE A 39 3.87 3.94 2.77
CA PHE A 39 2.51 3.59 2.41
C PHE A 39 2.50 2.30 1.60
N LEU A 40 2.02 1.23 2.21
CA LEU A 40 2.03 -0.12 1.69
C LEU A 40 0.69 -0.41 0.99
N SER A 41 0.72 -0.81 -0.28
CA SER A 41 -0.49 -1.29 -0.97
C SER A 41 -0.13 -2.10 -2.21
N THR A 42 -1.13 -2.66 -2.88
CA THR A 42 -0.95 -3.37 -4.16
C THR A 42 -0.65 -2.40 -5.30
N PRO A 43 0.13 -2.78 -6.33
CA PRO A 43 0.42 -1.92 -7.48
C PRO A 43 -0.82 -1.26 -8.14
N PRO A 44 -1.96 -1.97 -8.35
CA PRO A 44 -3.15 -1.35 -8.92
C PRO A 44 -3.73 -0.22 -8.07
N ASN A 45 -3.63 -0.33 -6.73
CA ASN A 45 -4.09 0.70 -5.81
C ASN A 45 -3.14 1.90 -5.80
N LEU A 46 -1.82 1.65 -5.81
CA LEU A 46 -0.82 2.72 -5.85
C LEU A 46 -0.89 3.54 -7.13
N PHE A 47 -1.21 2.91 -8.27
CA PHE A 47 -1.38 3.61 -9.54
C PHE A 47 -2.57 4.61 -9.55
N ARG A 48 -3.53 4.43 -8.64
CA ARG A 48 -4.70 5.31 -8.50
C ARG A 48 -4.48 6.47 -7.53
N LEU A 49 -3.33 6.50 -6.86
CA LEU A 49 -2.95 7.57 -5.94
C LEU A 49 -2.39 8.77 -6.73
N PRO A 50 -2.30 9.96 -6.10
CA PRO A 50 -1.57 11.08 -6.69
C PRO A 50 -0.14 10.65 -7.09
N SER A 51 0.35 11.24 -8.18
CA SER A 51 1.70 10.97 -8.69
C SER A 51 2.74 11.11 -7.57
N PRO A 52 3.78 10.24 -7.50
CA PRO A 52 4.81 10.33 -6.48
C PRO A 52 5.47 11.71 -6.36
N ASP A 53 5.54 12.46 -7.47
CA ASP A 53 6.10 13.82 -7.53
C ASP A 53 5.28 14.86 -6.76
N SER A 54 3.99 14.59 -6.47
CA SER A 54 3.15 15.48 -5.66
C SER A 54 3.12 15.08 -4.17
N LEU A 55 3.79 14.00 -3.79
CA LEU A 55 3.83 13.53 -2.41
C LEU A 55 5.03 14.13 -1.66
N PRO A 56 4.93 14.32 -0.33
CA PRO A 56 6.07 14.77 0.46
C PRO A 56 7.27 13.83 0.33
N PRO A 57 8.51 14.34 0.36
CA PRO A 57 9.73 13.53 0.14
C PRO A 57 9.93 12.42 1.18
N LEU A 58 9.33 12.57 2.37
CA LEU A 58 9.37 11.58 3.45
C LEU A 58 8.28 10.50 3.34
N LEU A 59 7.35 10.63 2.39
CA LEU A 59 6.33 9.63 2.08
C LEU A 59 6.79 8.78 0.90
N ARG A 60 6.86 7.46 1.11
CA ARG A 60 7.26 6.48 0.11
C ARG A 60 6.13 5.50 -0.13
N LEU A 61 5.71 5.37 -1.38
CA LEU A 61 4.79 4.30 -1.82
C LEU A 61 5.59 3.00 -1.98
N VAL A 62 5.10 1.93 -1.37
CA VAL A 62 5.76 0.62 -1.37
C VAL A 62 4.79 -0.43 -1.91
N PRO A 63 5.07 -1.01 -3.09
CA PRO A 63 4.22 -2.04 -3.68
C PRO A 63 4.34 -3.36 -2.91
N LEU A 64 3.21 -4.00 -2.63
CA LEU A 64 3.10 -5.36 -2.11
C LEU A 64 2.44 -6.26 -3.16
N THR A 65 2.98 -7.45 -3.36
CA THR A 65 2.44 -8.44 -4.30
C THR A 65 1.86 -9.62 -3.53
N PRO A 66 0.62 -10.05 -3.85
CA PRO A 66 0.03 -11.21 -3.23
C PRO A 66 0.76 -12.48 -3.71
N SER A 67 0.97 -13.43 -2.80
CA SER A 67 1.57 -14.72 -3.15
C SER A 67 0.60 -15.61 -3.93
N VAL A 68 -0.70 -15.35 -3.80
CA VAL A 68 -1.76 -16.08 -4.51
C VAL A 68 -2.26 -15.23 -5.66
N GLN A 69 -2.27 -15.78 -6.87
CA GLN A 69 -2.97 -15.17 -8.00
C GLN A 69 -4.48 -15.19 -7.73
N ALA A 70 -5.07 -14.02 -7.62
CA ALA A 70 -6.51 -13.85 -7.55
C ALA A 70 -7.00 -13.13 -8.82
N PRO A 71 -8.20 -13.49 -9.32
CA PRO A 71 -8.81 -12.82 -10.48
C PRO A 71 -9.17 -11.35 -10.20
N VAL A 72 -9.11 -10.92 -8.94
CA VAL A 72 -9.37 -9.56 -8.47
C VAL A 72 -8.24 -9.11 -7.55
N SER A 73 -7.78 -7.87 -7.70
CA SER A 73 -6.63 -7.32 -6.96
C SER A 73 -7.00 -6.15 -6.05
N SER A 74 -8.17 -5.55 -6.27
CA SER A 74 -8.72 -4.45 -5.47
C SER A 74 -10.23 -4.64 -5.26
N THR A 75 -10.81 -3.97 -4.26
CA THR A 75 -12.28 -4.00 -4.13
C THR A 75 -12.99 -3.30 -5.28
N SER A 76 -12.31 -2.44 -6.04
CA SER A 76 -12.93 -1.79 -7.21
C SER A 76 -13.07 -2.72 -8.40
N ASP A 77 -12.43 -3.89 -8.36
CA ASP A 77 -12.62 -4.95 -9.35
C ASP A 77 -13.86 -5.82 -9.01
N LEU A 78 -14.45 -5.59 -7.83
CA LEU A 78 -15.72 -6.20 -7.41
C LEU A 78 -16.88 -5.35 -7.96
N THR A 79 -17.74 -6.03 -8.72
CA THR A 79 -19.04 -5.57 -9.23
C THR A 79 -20.10 -6.55 -8.72
N ASP A 80 -21.38 -6.25 -8.91
CA ASP A 80 -22.48 -7.15 -8.52
C ASP A 80 -22.28 -8.58 -9.07
N SER A 81 -21.74 -8.70 -10.29
CA SER A 81 -21.46 -9.98 -10.94
C SER A 81 -20.22 -10.71 -10.39
N THR A 82 -19.27 -10.00 -9.77
CA THR A 82 -18.01 -10.55 -9.26
C THR A 82 -17.94 -10.59 -7.73
N GLU A 83 -19.04 -10.29 -7.05
CA GLU A 83 -19.13 -10.21 -5.59
C GLU A 83 -18.74 -11.51 -4.88
N HIS A 84 -19.05 -12.65 -5.50
CA HIS A 84 -18.69 -13.99 -5.03
C HIS A 84 -17.16 -14.21 -4.95
N LEU A 85 -16.35 -13.36 -5.60
CA LEU A 85 -14.88 -13.42 -5.55
C LEU A 85 -14.29 -12.69 -4.34
N ARG A 86 -15.09 -11.97 -3.53
CA ARG A 86 -14.62 -11.26 -2.33
C ARG A 86 -13.79 -12.14 -1.36
N PRO A 87 -14.12 -13.42 -1.11
CA PRO A 87 -13.27 -14.28 -0.27
C PRO A 87 -11.88 -14.52 -0.87
N LEU A 88 -11.75 -14.53 -2.20
CA LEU A 88 -10.45 -14.65 -2.87
C LEU A 88 -9.64 -13.36 -2.74
N LEU A 89 -10.28 -12.19 -2.83
CA LEU A 89 -9.63 -10.91 -2.54
C LEU A 89 -9.08 -10.86 -1.11
N ARG A 90 -9.84 -11.37 -0.14
CA ARG A 90 -9.39 -11.49 1.25
C ARG A 90 -8.16 -12.39 1.37
N ARG A 91 -8.16 -13.56 0.72
CA ARG A 91 -7.01 -14.47 0.71
C ARG A 91 -5.78 -13.84 0.04
N ALA A 92 -5.97 -13.14 -1.08
CA ALA A 92 -4.90 -12.42 -1.75
C ALA A 92 -4.29 -11.37 -0.82
N TYR A 93 -5.13 -10.58 -0.13
CA TYR A 93 -4.71 -9.60 0.87
C TYR A 93 -3.90 -10.23 2.00
N ASP A 94 -4.41 -11.30 2.61
CA ASP A 94 -3.73 -12.00 3.70
C ASP A 94 -2.39 -12.62 3.25
N SER A 95 -2.21 -12.83 1.93
CA SER A 95 -0.98 -13.35 1.31
C SER A 95 -0.01 -12.27 0.80
N LEU A 96 -0.28 -10.99 1.06
CA LEU A 96 0.57 -9.90 0.62
C LEU A 96 1.95 -9.99 1.24
N SER A 97 2.96 -10.02 0.38
CA SER A 97 4.37 -10.00 0.76
C SER A 97 5.06 -8.81 0.11
N GLY A 98 6.11 -8.31 0.79
CA GLY A 98 7.01 -7.33 0.21
C GLY A 98 7.78 -7.91 -1.00
N PRO A 99 8.50 -7.06 -1.74
CA PRO A 99 9.36 -7.54 -2.82
C PRO A 99 10.29 -8.62 -2.27
N SER A 100 10.28 -9.81 -2.89
CA SER A 100 11.24 -10.85 -2.53
C SER A 100 12.64 -10.28 -2.69
N PRO A 101 13.58 -10.51 -1.75
CA PRO A 101 14.97 -10.15 -1.98
C PRO A 101 15.37 -10.84 -3.29
N THR A 102 15.64 -10.05 -4.32
CA THR A 102 16.07 -10.57 -5.62
C THR A 102 17.25 -11.48 -5.35
N SER A 103 17.11 -12.76 -5.70
CA SER A 103 18.23 -13.69 -5.74
C SER A 103 19.34 -13.00 -6.50
N SER A 104 20.41 -12.66 -5.78
CA SER A 104 21.63 -12.07 -6.32
C SER A 104 22.04 -12.85 -7.57
N PRO A 105 22.44 -12.20 -8.69
CA PRO A 105 23.06 -12.94 -9.77
C PRO A 105 24.35 -13.54 -9.19
N LEU A 106 24.40 -14.87 -9.09
CA LEU A 106 25.62 -15.59 -8.73
C LEU A 106 26.73 -15.23 -9.74
N PRO A 107 28.00 -15.17 -9.26
CA PRO A 107 29.14 -14.70 -10.05
C PRO A 107 29.48 -15.60 -11.24
#